data_AF-A0A366VYC9-F1
#
_entry.id   AF-A0A366VYC9-F1
#
_cell.length_a   1.000
_cell.length_b   1.000
_cell.length_c   1.000
_cell.angle_alpha   90.00
_cell.angle_beta   90.00
_cell.angle_gamma   90.00
#
_symmetry.space_group_name_H-M   'P 1'
#
loop_
_entity.id
_entity.type
_entity.pdbx_description
1 polymer ?
#
loop_
_entity_poly.entity_id
_entity_poly.type
_entity_poly.pdbx_seq_one_letter_code
_entity_poly.pdbx_strand_id
1 'polypeptide(L)'
;MRHSIRQAKARAAVETKKRDHPILRGVVAFFFAMTLLAGGYGMFVHPETPLPRGWNPVQPLRIDDAITPLTTWKLSRASDDPALCLAALDGYSSFTPMSDMVISDQCHIQDRVALSAVGQAKLAEVETRCAIALRMAMWEYHSLQPAVRCGPLMATAQA
;
A
#
# COMPACT_ATOMS: atom_id res chain seq x y z
N MET A 1 -0.12 60.10 47.82
CA MET A 1 -0.04 60.07 46.34
C MET A 1 0.76 58.91 45.75
N ARG A 2 1.92 58.51 46.31
CA ARG A 2 2.76 57.43 45.72
C ARG A 2 2.12 56.03 45.75
N HIS A 3 1.20 55.77 46.68
CA HIS A 3 0.56 54.46 46.83
C HIS A 3 -0.46 54.14 45.72
N SER A 4 -1.25 55.13 45.30
CA SER A 4 -2.24 54.96 44.23
C SER A 4 -1.61 54.68 42.87
N ILE A 5 -0.45 55.30 42.59
CA ILE A 5 0.32 55.03 41.36
C ILE A 5 0.85 53.59 41.34
N ARG A 6 1.32 53.06 42.48
CA ARG A 6 1.76 51.66 42.58
C ARG A 6 0.60 50.69 42.37
N GLN A 7 -0.57 51.00 42.93
CA GLN A 7 -1.77 50.18 42.74
C GLN A 7 -2.26 50.19 41.29
N ALA A 8 -2.23 51.34 40.61
CA ALA A 8 -2.57 51.44 39.19
C ALA A 8 -1.61 50.62 38.30
N LYS A 9 -0.30 50.71 38.55
CA LYS A 9 0.70 49.90 37.84
C LYS A 9 0.55 48.40 38.08
N ALA A 10 0.25 47.99 39.31
CA ALA A 10 0.02 46.59 39.65
C ALA A 10 -1.22 46.02 38.92
N ARG A 11 -2.32 46.77 38.85
CA ARG A 11 -3.53 46.37 38.12
C ARG A 11 -3.29 46.25 36.61
N ALA A 12 -2.58 47.21 36.01
CA ALA A 12 -2.21 47.17 34.59
C ALA A 12 -1.27 45.99 34.25
N ALA A 13 -0.31 45.68 35.13
CA ALA A 13 0.59 44.53 34.96
C ALA A 13 -0.13 43.18 35.10
N VAL A 14 -1.18 43.11 35.93
CA VAL A 14 -2.02 41.92 36.07
C VAL A 14 -2.93 41.73 34.86
N GLU A 15 -3.52 42.81 34.31
CA GLU A 15 -4.32 42.74 33.08
C GLU A 15 -3.51 42.29 31.86
N THR A 16 -2.28 42.80 31.70
CA THR A 16 -1.40 42.35 30.61
C THR A 16 -0.97 40.89 30.77
N LYS A 17 -0.74 40.44 32.01
CA LYS A 17 -0.42 39.04 32.32
C LYS A 17 -1.62 38.09 32.12
N LYS A 18 -2.85 38.55 32.35
CA LYS A 18 -4.10 37.77 32.22
C LYS A 18 -4.58 37.64 30.76
N ARG A 19 -3.95 38.35 29.81
CA ARG A 19 -4.18 38.11 28.39
C ARG A 19 -3.47 36.81 28.00
N ASP A 20 -3.90 35.70 28.57
CA ASP A 20 -3.69 34.37 28.00
C ASP A 20 -4.17 34.48 26.55
N HIS A 21 -3.33 34.09 25.59
CA HIS A 21 -3.72 34.05 24.18
C HIS A 21 -4.13 32.61 23.85
N PRO A 22 -5.28 32.09 24.33
CA PRO A 22 -5.69 30.71 24.08
C PRO A 22 -5.88 30.47 22.58
N ILE A 23 -6.30 31.52 21.84
CA ILE A 23 -6.41 31.49 20.38
C ILE A 23 -5.04 31.31 19.73
N LEU A 24 -4.02 32.07 20.14
CA LEU A 24 -2.66 31.90 19.60
C LEU A 24 -2.08 30.52 19.92
N ARG A 25 -2.30 30.01 21.14
CA ARG A 25 -1.86 28.66 21.54
C ARG A 25 -2.58 27.58 20.73
N GLY A 26 -3.88 27.74 20.49
CA GLY A 26 -4.66 26.83 19.65
C GLY A 26 -4.19 26.84 18.19
N VAL A 27 -3.93 28.03 17.64
CA VAL A 27 -3.40 28.20 16.28
C VAL A 27 -2.03 27.54 16.14
N VAL A 28 -1.12 27.78 17.09
CA VAL A 28 0.22 27.16 17.08
C VAL A 28 0.13 25.64 17.19
N ALA A 29 -0.72 25.12 18.09
CA ALA A 29 -0.92 23.68 18.23
C ALA A 29 -1.51 23.05 16.96
N PHE A 30 -2.44 23.73 16.28
CA PHE A 30 -3.02 23.28 15.02
C PHE A 30 -1.97 23.19 13.91
N PHE A 31 -1.19 24.26 13.69
CA PHE A 31 -0.12 24.24 12.68
C PHE A 31 0.96 23.21 12.99
N PHE A 32 1.30 23.03 14.27
CA PHE A 32 2.24 21.99 14.69
C PHE A 32 1.71 20.58 14.39
N ALA A 33 0.45 20.29 14.76
CA ALA A 33 -0.20 19.01 14.46
C ALA A 33 -0.28 18.77 12.94
N MET A 34 -0.65 19.78 12.17
CA MET A 34 -0.70 19.69 10.70
C MET A 34 0.68 19.39 10.10
N THR A 35 1.74 20.00 10.64
CA THR A 35 3.12 19.75 10.20
C THR A 35 3.56 18.32 10.51
N LEU A 36 3.21 17.80 11.70
CA LEU A 36 3.49 16.40 12.05
C LEU A 36 2.73 15.42 11.16
N LEU A 37 1.46 15.69 10.89
CA LEU A 37 0.64 14.86 9.99
C LEU A 37 1.18 14.87 8.56
N ALA A 38 1.53 16.05 8.04
CA ALA A 38 2.11 16.20 6.70
C ALA A 38 3.49 15.52 6.60
N GLY A 39 4.34 15.68 7.61
CA GLY A 39 5.65 15.02 7.67
C GLY A 39 5.52 13.50 7.75
N GLY A 40 4.62 13.00 8.60
CA GLY A 40 4.31 11.58 8.69
C GLY A 40 3.78 11.02 7.38
N TYR A 41 2.78 11.66 6.77
CA TYR A 41 2.23 11.26 5.47
C TYR A 41 3.31 11.26 4.37
N GLY A 42 4.12 12.32 4.30
CA GLY A 42 5.24 12.41 3.38
C GLY A 42 6.20 11.23 3.52
N MET A 43 6.54 10.85 4.75
CA MET A 43 7.41 9.71 5.01
C MET A 43 6.80 8.35 4.59
N PHE A 44 5.48 8.21 4.62
CA PHE A 44 4.80 6.98 4.16
C PHE A 44 4.68 6.91 2.63
N VAL A 45 4.53 8.05 1.96
CA VAL A 45 4.29 8.13 0.51
C VAL A 45 5.58 8.27 -0.29
N HIS A 46 6.65 8.81 0.31
CA HIS A 46 7.89 9.04 -0.43
C HIS A 46 8.45 7.73 -1.00
N PRO A 47 8.87 7.69 -2.28
CA PRO A 47 9.41 6.48 -2.90
C PRO A 47 10.61 5.90 -2.14
N GLU A 48 11.47 6.78 -1.62
CA GLU A 48 12.69 6.46 -0.84
C GLU A 48 12.46 6.38 0.67
N THR A 49 11.28 5.92 1.09
CA THR A 49 10.99 5.68 2.50
C THR A 49 11.82 4.51 3.05
N PRO A 50 12.28 4.54 4.31
CA PRO A 50 12.95 3.40 4.93
C PRO A 50 12.00 2.19 5.15
N LEU A 51 10.69 2.38 4.96
CA LEU A 51 9.71 1.30 5.05
C LEU A 51 9.80 0.36 3.83
N PRO A 52 9.52 -0.94 4.00
CA PRO A 52 9.43 -1.86 2.87
C PRO A 52 8.40 -1.41 1.83
N ARG A 53 8.67 -1.65 0.54
CA ARG A 53 7.81 -1.25 -0.60
C ARG A 53 6.33 -1.62 -0.42
N GLY A 54 6.06 -2.80 0.16
CA GLY A 54 4.70 -3.28 0.46
C GLY A 54 3.87 -2.27 1.26
N TRP A 55 4.50 -1.48 2.14
CA TRP A 55 3.85 -0.46 2.98
C TRP A 55 3.66 0.91 2.31
N ASN A 56 4.29 1.17 1.17
CA ASN A 56 4.12 2.42 0.47
C ASN A 56 2.87 2.36 -0.45
N PRO A 57 1.84 3.21 -0.25
CA PRO A 57 0.60 3.15 -1.03
C PRO A 57 0.76 3.63 -2.48
N VAL A 58 1.78 4.41 -2.83
CA VAL A 58 1.99 4.87 -4.21
C VAL A 58 2.82 3.89 -5.04
N GLN A 59 3.56 2.98 -4.39
CA GLN A 59 4.30 1.94 -5.09
C GLN A 59 3.33 0.89 -5.67
N PRO A 60 3.54 0.45 -6.94
CA PRO A 60 2.72 -0.58 -7.55
C PRO A 60 2.89 -1.92 -6.82
N LEU A 61 1.90 -2.80 -6.99
CA LEU A 61 1.97 -4.17 -6.49
C LEU A 61 3.16 -4.89 -7.12
N ARG A 62 3.93 -5.60 -6.30
CA ARG A 62 4.86 -6.64 -6.76
C ARG A 62 4.50 -7.96 -6.09
N ILE A 63 4.65 -9.05 -6.84
CA ILE A 63 4.33 -10.39 -6.36
C ILE A 63 5.26 -10.84 -5.23
N ASP A 64 6.50 -10.35 -5.21
CA ASP A 64 7.52 -10.73 -4.24
C ASP A 64 7.48 -9.91 -2.92
N ASP A 65 6.67 -8.84 -2.87
CA ASP A 65 6.53 -7.99 -1.68
C ASP A 65 5.89 -8.76 -0.52
N ALA A 66 6.36 -8.55 0.71
CA ALA A 66 5.74 -9.14 1.90
C ALA A 66 4.24 -8.76 1.99
N ILE A 67 3.40 -9.71 2.42
CA ILE A 67 1.97 -9.45 2.64
C ILE A 67 1.81 -8.41 3.76
N THR A 68 1.11 -7.32 3.44
CA THR A 68 0.78 -6.22 4.36
C THR A 68 -0.73 -5.99 4.38
N PRO A 69 -1.25 -5.18 5.32
CA PRO A 69 -2.65 -4.73 5.27
C PRO A 69 -3.02 -3.99 3.97
N LEU A 70 -2.06 -3.41 3.25
CA LEU A 70 -2.29 -2.73 1.97
C LEU A 70 -2.36 -3.69 0.77
N THR A 71 -1.91 -4.94 0.92
CA THR A 71 -1.79 -5.88 -0.20
C THR A 71 -3.13 -6.14 -0.88
N THR A 72 -4.22 -6.31 -0.12
CA THR A 72 -5.56 -6.51 -0.69
C THR A 72 -6.00 -5.34 -1.55
N TRP A 73 -5.77 -4.10 -1.09
CA TRP A 73 -6.10 -2.90 -1.85
C TRP A 73 -5.23 -2.78 -3.11
N LYS A 74 -3.92 -3.02 -3.00
CA LYS A 74 -3.00 -3.01 -4.14
C LYS A 74 -3.36 -4.08 -5.17
N LEU A 75 -3.77 -5.27 -4.72
CA LEU A 75 -4.20 -6.36 -5.59
C LEU A 75 -5.51 -6.06 -6.31
N SER A 76 -6.48 -5.41 -5.66
CA SER A 76 -7.69 -4.94 -6.34
C SER A 76 -7.32 -3.93 -7.41
N ARG A 77 -6.57 -2.88 -7.05
CA ARG A 77 -6.13 -1.83 -7.98
C ARG A 77 -5.38 -2.41 -9.18
N ALA A 78 -4.50 -3.38 -8.96
CA ALA A 78 -3.77 -4.04 -10.04
C ALA A 78 -4.65 -4.99 -10.86
N SER A 79 -5.69 -5.58 -10.27
CA SER A 79 -6.64 -6.45 -10.99
C SER A 79 -7.61 -5.68 -11.89
N ASP A 80 -7.93 -4.45 -11.49
CA ASP A 80 -8.94 -3.60 -12.15
C ASP A 80 -8.31 -2.72 -13.26
N ASP A 81 -6.98 -2.64 -13.33
CA ASP A 81 -6.22 -1.86 -14.32
C ASP A 81 -5.35 -2.81 -15.17
N PRO A 82 -5.57 -2.89 -16.49
CA PRO A 82 -4.85 -3.84 -17.35
C PRO A 82 -3.34 -3.60 -17.38
N ALA A 83 -2.91 -2.33 -17.39
CA ALA A 83 -1.50 -1.99 -17.45
C ALA A 83 -0.79 -2.32 -16.13
N LEU A 84 -1.44 -2.05 -14.99
CA LEU A 84 -0.89 -2.42 -13.69
C LEU A 84 -0.85 -3.94 -13.50
N CYS A 85 -1.85 -4.67 -14.01
CA CYS A 85 -1.87 -6.12 -13.95
C CYS A 85 -0.69 -6.74 -14.71
N LEU A 86 -0.49 -6.33 -15.96
CA LEU A 86 0.59 -6.83 -16.81
C LEU A 86 1.96 -6.46 -16.22
N ALA A 87 2.11 -5.23 -15.71
CA ALA A 87 3.34 -4.80 -15.03
C ALA A 87 3.63 -5.59 -13.75
N ALA A 88 2.59 -6.01 -13.01
CA ALA A 88 2.76 -6.83 -11.82
C ALA A 88 3.16 -8.27 -12.14
N LEU A 89 2.73 -8.81 -13.28
CA LEU A 89 3.11 -10.14 -13.77
C LEU A 89 4.52 -10.19 -14.39
N ASP A 90 4.99 -9.06 -14.91
CA ASP A 90 6.26 -8.95 -15.61
C ASP A 90 7.43 -9.40 -14.72
N GLY A 91 8.33 -10.19 -15.31
CA GLY A 91 9.47 -10.78 -14.61
C GLY A 91 9.15 -11.94 -13.63
N TYR A 92 7.88 -12.23 -13.34
CA TYR A 92 7.49 -13.35 -12.47
C TYR A 92 6.74 -14.48 -13.19
N SER A 93 5.91 -14.12 -14.17
CA SER A 93 5.07 -15.07 -14.91
C SER A 93 5.43 -15.09 -16.39
N SER A 94 5.29 -16.25 -17.04
CA SER A 94 5.39 -16.36 -18.49
C SER A 94 3.99 -16.24 -19.09
N PHE A 95 3.75 -15.15 -19.79
CA PHE A 95 2.46 -14.89 -20.43
C PHE A 95 2.61 -14.12 -21.75
N THR A 96 1.59 -14.20 -22.60
CA THR A 96 1.45 -13.39 -23.81
C THR A 96 0.15 -12.59 -23.73
N PRO A 97 0.19 -11.24 -23.78
CA PRO A 97 -1.03 -10.43 -23.89
C PRO A 97 -1.81 -10.77 -25.15
N MET A 98 -3.14 -10.82 -25.05
CA MET A 98 -4.03 -11.12 -26.16
C MET A 98 -5.11 -10.05 -26.27
N SER A 99 -5.76 -9.98 -27.43
CA SER A 99 -6.96 -9.16 -27.58
C SER A 99 -8.10 -9.73 -26.73
N ASP A 100 -9.02 -8.87 -26.31
CA ASP A 100 -10.25 -9.30 -25.66
C ASP A 100 -11.01 -10.32 -26.52
N MET A 101 -11.64 -11.27 -25.84
CA MET A 101 -12.53 -12.24 -26.46
C MET A 101 -13.96 -11.86 -26.12
N VAL A 102 -14.76 -11.54 -27.13
CA VAL A 102 -16.17 -11.16 -26.96
C VAL A 102 -17.02 -12.09 -27.81
N ILE A 103 -17.75 -12.99 -27.17
CA ILE A 103 -18.74 -13.87 -27.81
C ILE A 103 -20.14 -13.25 -27.68
N SER A 104 -20.44 -12.69 -26.50
CA SER A 104 -21.64 -11.92 -26.21
C SER A 104 -21.39 -10.96 -25.03
N ASP A 105 -22.35 -10.09 -24.74
CA ASP A 105 -22.27 -9.17 -23.59
C ASP A 105 -22.03 -9.89 -22.25
N GLN A 106 -22.54 -11.12 -22.11
CA GLN A 106 -22.41 -11.94 -20.89
C GLN A 106 -21.26 -12.96 -20.98
N CYS A 107 -20.69 -13.19 -22.16
CA CYS A 107 -19.62 -14.15 -22.39
C CYS A 107 -18.43 -13.44 -23.03
N HIS A 108 -17.59 -12.87 -22.17
CA HIS A 108 -16.40 -12.14 -22.59
C HIS A 108 -15.22 -12.34 -21.63
N ILE A 109 -14.03 -12.25 -22.17
CA ILE A 109 -12.75 -12.23 -21.44
C ILE A 109 -12.08 -10.91 -21.79
N GLN A 110 -12.14 -9.98 -20.85
CA GLN A 110 -11.40 -8.72 -20.90
C GLN A 110 -10.00 -8.93 -20.30
N ASP A 111 -9.02 -8.17 -20.80
CA ASP A 111 -7.63 -8.22 -20.35
C ASP A 111 -7.04 -9.62 -20.48
N ARG A 112 -7.30 -10.23 -21.63
CA ARG A 112 -6.98 -11.62 -21.90
C ARG A 112 -5.47 -11.82 -22.04
N VAL A 113 -4.96 -12.89 -21.42
CA VAL A 113 -3.56 -13.33 -21.51
C VAL A 113 -3.50 -14.83 -21.74
N ALA A 114 -2.54 -15.30 -22.53
CA ALA A 114 -2.15 -16.70 -22.59
C ALA A 114 -1.05 -16.94 -21.55
N LEU A 115 -1.37 -17.65 -20.46
CA LEU A 115 -0.47 -17.93 -19.34
C LEU A 115 0.16 -19.32 -19.47
N SER A 116 1.49 -19.42 -19.33
CA SER A 116 2.22 -20.69 -19.42
C SER A 116 3.11 -21.00 -18.21
N ALA A 117 3.42 -20.02 -17.37
CA ALA A 117 4.12 -20.23 -16.10
C ALA A 117 3.79 -19.15 -15.07
N VAL A 118 3.84 -19.50 -13.79
CA VAL A 118 3.84 -18.55 -12.64
C VAL A 118 4.95 -18.95 -11.67
N GLY A 119 5.96 -18.10 -11.50
CA GLY A 119 7.11 -18.42 -10.65
C GLY A 119 7.78 -19.72 -11.08
N GLN A 120 7.77 -20.73 -10.19
CA GLN A 120 8.37 -22.04 -10.46
C GLN A 120 7.37 -23.05 -11.06
N ALA A 121 6.08 -22.72 -11.06
CA ALA A 121 5.03 -23.60 -11.57
C ALA A 121 4.85 -23.41 -13.08
N LYS A 122 5.03 -24.50 -13.84
CA LYS A 122 4.70 -24.54 -15.28
C LYS A 122 3.28 -25.03 -15.47
N LEU A 123 2.58 -24.45 -16.44
CA LEU A 123 1.22 -24.84 -16.81
C LEU A 123 1.20 -25.23 -18.30
N ALA A 124 0.23 -26.06 -18.68
CA ALA A 124 -0.22 -26.04 -20.06
C ALA A 124 -0.76 -24.63 -20.36
N GLU A 125 -0.48 -24.12 -21.56
CA GLU A 125 -0.90 -22.77 -21.93
C GLU A 125 -2.42 -22.62 -21.77
N VAL A 126 -2.83 -21.60 -21.02
CA VAL A 126 -4.23 -21.34 -20.70
C VAL A 126 -4.56 -19.88 -20.97
N GLU A 127 -5.61 -19.64 -21.75
CA GLU A 127 -6.16 -18.31 -21.95
C GLU A 127 -7.02 -17.92 -20.75
N THR A 128 -6.70 -16.79 -20.12
CA THR A 128 -7.41 -16.32 -18.93
C THR A 128 -7.39 -14.80 -18.83
N ARG A 129 -8.11 -14.22 -17.86
CA ARG A 129 -8.01 -12.79 -17.56
C ARG A 129 -6.69 -12.53 -16.82
N CYS A 130 -6.06 -11.40 -17.07
CA CYS A 130 -4.84 -10.98 -16.37
C CYS A 130 -5.03 -11.03 -14.84
N ALA A 131 -6.20 -10.59 -14.35
CA ALA A 131 -6.56 -10.63 -12.93
C ALA A 131 -6.52 -12.05 -12.31
N ILE A 132 -6.82 -13.09 -13.08
CA ILE A 132 -6.74 -14.49 -12.64
C ILE A 132 -5.28 -14.93 -12.61
N ALA A 133 -4.51 -14.62 -13.65
CA ALA A 133 -3.08 -14.89 -13.70
C ALA A 133 -2.33 -14.23 -12.52
N LEU A 134 -2.68 -12.98 -12.18
CA LEU A 134 -2.08 -12.26 -11.05
C LEU A 134 -2.38 -12.93 -9.71
N ARG A 135 -3.63 -13.37 -9.49
CA ARG A 135 -4.00 -14.11 -8.27
C ARG A 135 -3.28 -15.46 -8.18
N MET A 136 -3.14 -16.17 -9.30
CA MET A 136 -2.36 -17.42 -9.38
C MET A 136 -0.89 -17.19 -9.00
N ALA A 137 -0.28 -16.12 -9.51
CA ALA A 137 1.11 -15.78 -9.21
C ALA A 137 1.31 -15.41 -7.73
N MET A 138 0.40 -14.59 -7.15
CA MET A 138 0.40 -14.27 -5.73
C MET A 138 0.26 -15.54 -4.86
N TRP A 139 -0.62 -16.46 -5.24
CA TRP A 139 -0.80 -17.72 -4.53
C TRP A 139 0.43 -18.62 -4.61
N GLU A 140 1.04 -18.76 -5.79
CA GLU A 140 2.25 -19.56 -5.95
C GLU A 140 3.39 -19.03 -5.08
N TYR A 141 3.65 -17.72 -5.10
CA TYR A 141 4.74 -17.13 -4.31
C TYR A 141 4.49 -17.21 -2.79
N HIS A 142 3.30 -16.83 -2.34
CA HIS A 142 3.02 -16.65 -0.91
C HIS A 142 2.45 -17.89 -0.21
N SER A 143 1.86 -18.82 -0.95
CA SER A 143 1.25 -20.02 -0.37
C SER A 143 1.98 -21.30 -0.77
N LEU A 144 2.28 -21.49 -2.05
CA LEU A 144 2.94 -22.73 -2.50
C LEU A 144 4.42 -22.77 -2.12
N GLN A 145 5.21 -21.76 -2.48
CA GLN A 145 6.66 -21.83 -2.26
C GLN A 145 7.08 -21.99 -0.79
N PRO A 146 6.45 -21.30 0.19
CA PRO A 146 6.79 -21.50 1.60
C PRO A 146 6.54 -22.95 2.06
N ALA A 147 5.50 -23.61 1.54
CA ALA A 147 5.21 -25.00 1.87
C ALA A 147 6.29 -25.96 1.36
N VAL A 148 6.85 -25.70 0.18
CA VAL A 148 7.93 -26.52 -0.41
C VAL A 148 9.25 -26.33 0.36
N ARG A 149 9.57 -25.12 0.80
CA ARG A 149 10.81 -24.82 1.55
C ARG A 149 10.83 -25.40 2.97
N CYS A 150 9.67 -25.60 3.57
CA CYS A 150 9.55 -26.25 4.88
C CYS A 150 9.60 -27.80 4.82
N GLY A 151 9.74 -28.40 3.62
CA GLY A 151 9.82 -29.86 3.44
C GLY A 151 11.25 -30.35 3.23
N PRO A 152 11.80 -31.10 4.21
CA PRO A 152 12.02 -32.53 3.96
C PRO A 152 11.48 -33.47 5.03
N LEU A 153 10.86 -32.98 6.11
CA LEU A 153 10.48 -33.83 7.25
C LEU A 153 9.25 -34.74 7.05
N MET A 154 8.46 -34.55 5.98
CA MET A 154 7.27 -35.39 5.71
C MET A 154 7.50 -36.49 4.65
N ALA A 155 8.66 -36.52 3.98
CA ALA A 155 8.91 -37.50 2.91
C ALA A 155 9.28 -38.91 3.40
N THR A 156 9.56 -39.10 4.69
CA THR A 156 9.99 -40.40 5.24
C THR A 156 8.90 -41.18 6.01
N ALA A 157 7.66 -40.70 6.05
CA ALA A 157 6.59 -41.33 6.84
C ALA A 157 5.70 -42.33 6.08
N GLN A 158 6.05 -42.69 4.83
CA GLN A 158 5.27 -43.63 4.00
C GLN A 158 6.12 -44.75 3.36
N ALA A 159 7.22 -45.16 4.00
CA ALA A 159 7.98 -46.36 3.60
C ALA A 159 7.87 -47.46 4.67
#